data_AF-G8BRQ8-F1
#
_entry.id   AF-G8BRQ8-F1
#
_cell.length_a   1.000
_cell.length_b   1.000
_cell.length_c   1.000
_cell.angle_alpha   90.00
_cell.angle_beta   90.00
_cell.angle_gamma   90.00
#
_symmetry.space_group_name_H-M   'P 1'
#
loop_
_entity.id
_entity.type
_entity.pdbx_description
1 polymer ?
#
loop_
_entity_poly.entity_id
_entity_poly.type
_entity_poly.pdbx_seq_one_letter_code
_entity_poly.pdbx_strand_id
1 'polypeptide(L)'
;MVLHFRLLQSHRKYVIHLYRASHRNILRQVNSKSLQRAIINLLHNEASKNTNNLSSWHVFIALTDLEKLNNHLMNNEMEQVIQIVNDYGEKSNCKDPNIDKSVELIKRLTNAKELNDINRTNQQSPEIVRDMFILDRYIKKLQNLDKLPTIIPKQTKRELFMPYALHEHAKMKLNIIHNRLLKGPPPVYLTKTVMGKSDVWFIRSIFNKKKNQSKSLTAILMTERKRYQKWIDFINSSKYLVQMSMYEGIWDHYLKSGEITKINLDKLHSDLLSKVHRFTSNKTGTLEDLVKKVLANQEANNDTLIQWLLPISEILYRLEDKELKAQTKFKLFKTKLQDPNNKIINIYKKRSQLLYELNVTRYKNVVKDLPTVDIFSQTQNLRSIMKRHKLWSN
;
A
#
# COMPACT_ATOMS: atom_id res chain seq x y z
N MET A 1 -46.13 28.41 -13.73
CA MET A 1 -45.24 27.67 -12.80
C MET A 1 -43.80 28.04 -13.11
N VAL A 2 -43.01 28.45 -12.11
CA VAL A 2 -41.59 28.79 -12.30
C VAL A 2 -40.83 27.51 -12.66
N LEU A 3 -40.32 27.43 -13.88
CA LEU A 3 -39.52 26.28 -14.33
C LEU A 3 -38.16 26.30 -13.63
N HIS A 4 -37.72 25.14 -13.13
CA HIS A 4 -36.43 25.01 -12.47
C HIS A 4 -35.29 25.36 -13.44
N PHE A 5 -34.27 26.11 -12.98
CA PHE A 5 -33.08 26.47 -13.77
C PHE A 5 -32.30 25.30 -14.37
N ARG A 6 -32.59 24.08 -13.91
CA ARG A 6 -32.01 22.83 -14.40
C ARG A 6 -32.59 22.43 -15.76
N LEU A 7 -33.83 22.84 -16.04
CA LEU A 7 -34.55 22.54 -17.28
C LEU A 7 -34.13 23.48 -18.43
N LEU A 8 -33.48 24.61 -18.11
CA LEU A 8 -32.94 25.54 -19.11
C LEU A 8 -31.60 25.03 -19.64
N GLN A 9 -31.57 24.64 -20.92
CA GLN A 9 -30.39 24.08 -21.56
C GLN A 9 -29.21 25.07 -21.65
N SER A 10 -29.48 26.36 -21.86
CA SER A 10 -28.48 27.44 -21.92
C SER A 10 -27.76 27.60 -20.58
N HIS A 11 -28.52 27.68 -19.49
CA HIS A 11 -28.01 27.75 -18.12
C HIS A 11 -27.15 26.52 -17.79
N ARG A 12 -27.64 25.30 -18.10
CA ARG A 12 -26.86 24.06 -17.87
C ARG A 12 -25.51 24.08 -18.60
N LYS A 13 -25.47 24.53 -19.85
CA LYS A 13 -24.22 24.65 -20.62
C LYS A 13 -23.26 25.64 -19.96
N TYR A 14 -23.76 26.79 -19.53
CA TYR A 14 -22.97 27.84 -18.87
C TYR A 14 -22.39 27.38 -17.53
N VAL A 15 -23.19 26.78 -16.65
CA VAL A 15 -22.71 26.23 -15.36
C VAL A 15 -21.64 25.16 -15.57
N ILE A 16 -21.83 24.24 -16.53
CA ILE A 16 -20.84 23.21 -16.85
C ILE A 16 -19.54 23.85 -17.39
N HIS A 17 -19.65 24.89 -18.21
CA HIS A 17 -18.49 25.57 -18.77
C HIS A 17 -17.65 26.25 -17.68
N LEU A 18 -18.31 27.01 -16.81
CA LEU A 18 -17.68 27.67 -15.66
C LEU A 18 -17.06 26.67 -14.68
N TYR A 19 -17.75 25.57 -14.39
CA TYR A 19 -17.21 24.51 -13.52
C TYR A 19 -15.94 23.86 -14.12
N ARG A 20 -15.95 23.58 -15.43
CA ARG A 20 -14.79 23.05 -16.14
C ARG A 20 -13.63 24.04 -16.19
N ALA A 21 -13.90 25.34 -16.36
CA ALA A 21 -12.89 26.39 -16.30
C ALA A 21 -12.24 26.43 -14.92
N SER A 22 -13.04 26.43 -13.86
CA SER A 22 -12.59 26.38 -12.46
C SER A 22 -11.67 25.19 -12.21
N HIS A 23 -12.10 23.99 -12.61
CA HIS A 23 -11.29 22.79 -12.41
C HIS A 23 -9.95 22.84 -13.15
N ARG A 24 -9.90 23.40 -14.38
CA ARG A 24 -8.66 23.56 -15.13
C ARG A 24 -7.74 24.60 -14.48
N ASN A 25 -8.29 25.72 -14.03
CA ASN A 25 -7.55 26.81 -13.41
C ASN A 25 -6.95 26.39 -12.06
N ILE A 26 -7.69 25.63 -11.23
CA ILE A 26 -7.19 25.06 -9.98
C ILE A 26 -5.98 24.16 -10.22
N LEU A 27 -6.07 23.25 -11.20
CA LEU A 27 -4.97 22.34 -11.51
C LEU A 27 -3.73 23.04 -12.06
N ARG A 28 -3.91 24.16 -12.77
CA ARG A 28 -2.83 24.90 -13.43
C ARG A 28 -2.14 25.91 -12.50
N GLN A 29 -2.90 26.62 -11.67
CA GLN A 29 -2.40 27.78 -10.92
C GLN A 29 -2.10 27.47 -9.44
N VAL A 30 -2.72 26.43 -8.87
CA VAL A 30 -2.51 26.05 -7.48
C VAL A 30 -1.46 24.96 -7.37
N ASN A 31 -0.27 25.25 -6.85
CA ASN A 31 0.81 24.24 -6.70
C ASN A 31 0.56 23.25 -5.55
N SER A 32 -0.25 23.63 -4.55
CA SER A 32 -0.51 22.80 -3.39
C SER A 32 -1.63 21.79 -3.65
N LYS A 33 -1.29 20.49 -3.64
CA LYS A 33 -2.27 19.40 -3.82
C LYS A 33 -3.35 19.35 -2.73
N SER A 34 -3.07 19.84 -1.52
CA SER A 34 -4.08 19.90 -0.45
C SER A 34 -5.11 20.99 -0.73
N LEU A 35 -4.64 22.17 -1.13
CA LEU A 35 -5.51 23.30 -1.48
C LEU A 35 -6.34 22.99 -2.72
N GLN A 36 -5.75 22.35 -3.74
CA GLN A 36 -6.49 21.86 -4.91
C GLN A 36 -7.68 20.98 -4.51
N ARG A 37 -7.46 20.00 -3.62
CA ARG A 37 -8.54 19.10 -3.16
C ARG A 37 -9.59 19.83 -2.34
N ALA A 38 -9.18 20.76 -1.48
CA ALA A 38 -10.11 21.55 -0.68
C ALA A 38 -11.06 22.37 -1.56
N ILE A 39 -10.51 23.07 -2.55
CA ILE A 39 -11.30 23.87 -3.50
C ILE A 39 -12.21 22.98 -4.34
N ILE A 40 -11.71 21.85 -4.86
CA ILE A 40 -12.52 20.91 -5.66
C ILE A 40 -13.68 20.33 -4.84
N ASN A 41 -13.43 19.95 -3.59
CA ASN A 41 -14.47 19.41 -2.71
C ASN A 41 -15.51 20.47 -2.36
N LEU A 42 -15.09 21.72 -2.11
CA LEU A 42 -16.00 22.84 -1.87
C LEU A 42 -16.89 23.08 -3.09
N LEU A 43 -16.29 23.15 -4.30
CA LEU A 43 -17.04 23.31 -5.55
C LEU A 43 -18.05 22.19 -5.77
N HIS A 44 -17.67 20.94 -5.46
CA HIS A 44 -18.60 19.80 -5.57
C HIS A 44 -19.75 19.90 -4.55
N ASN A 45 -19.47 20.33 -3.32
CA ASN A 45 -20.46 20.50 -2.27
C ASN A 45 -21.43 21.66 -2.54
N GLU A 46 -20.92 22.78 -3.07
CA GLU A 46 -21.78 23.91 -3.45
C GLU A 46 -22.60 23.60 -4.71
N ALA A 47 -22.03 22.86 -5.67
CA ALA A 47 -22.79 22.38 -6.82
C ALA A 47 -23.92 21.43 -6.38
N SER A 48 -23.66 20.51 -5.44
CA SER A 48 -24.67 19.56 -4.95
C SER A 48 -25.81 20.26 -4.20
N LYS A 49 -25.50 21.19 -3.29
CA LYS A 49 -26.50 21.99 -2.55
C LYS A 49 -27.40 22.81 -3.48
N ASN A 50 -26.83 23.41 -4.54
CA ASN A 50 -27.55 24.30 -5.43
C ASN A 50 -28.28 23.58 -6.59
N THR A 51 -28.18 22.25 -6.71
CA THR A 51 -28.83 21.49 -7.80
C THR A 51 -30.35 21.62 -7.84
N ASN A 52 -30.99 21.75 -6.68
CA ASN A 52 -32.45 21.76 -6.52
C ASN A 52 -32.99 23.12 -6.01
N ASN A 53 -32.16 24.18 -6.04
CA ASN A 53 -32.56 25.49 -5.55
C ASN A 53 -33.46 26.21 -6.57
N LEU A 54 -34.63 26.62 -6.09
CA LEU A 54 -35.66 27.32 -6.86
C LEU A 54 -35.43 28.84 -6.95
N SER A 55 -34.59 29.40 -6.07
CA SER A 55 -34.30 30.84 -6.02
C SER A 55 -33.29 31.24 -7.10
N SER A 56 -33.74 32.07 -8.04
CA SER A 56 -32.92 32.65 -9.11
C SER A 56 -31.76 33.49 -8.58
N TRP A 57 -32.02 34.24 -7.52
CA TRP A 57 -31.05 35.15 -6.90
C TRP A 57 -29.90 34.38 -6.24
N HIS A 58 -30.22 33.26 -5.58
CA HIS A 58 -29.20 32.44 -4.92
C HIS A 58 -28.28 31.74 -5.92
N VAL A 59 -28.85 31.22 -7.01
CA VAL A 59 -28.09 30.62 -8.11
C VAL A 59 -27.23 31.68 -8.82
N PHE A 60 -27.75 32.88 -9.03
CA PHE A 60 -27.00 33.99 -9.59
C PHE A 60 -25.78 34.37 -8.73
N ILE A 61 -25.96 34.55 -7.42
CA ILE A 61 -24.86 34.84 -6.49
C ILE A 61 -23.78 33.75 -6.56
N ALA A 62 -24.18 32.48 -6.48
CA ALA A 62 -23.24 31.36 -6.53
C ALA A 62 -22.45 31.30 -7.86
N LEU A 63 -23.07 31.67 -8.98
CA LEU A 63 -22.38 31.75 -10.27
C LEU A 63 -21.43 32.95 -10.33
N THR A 64 -21.84 34.11 -9.82
CA THR A 64 -20.96 35.29 -9.78
C THR A 64 -19.76 35.07 -8.87
N ASP A 65 -19.91 34.36 -7.75
CA ASP A 65 -18.80 34.07 -6.85
C ASP A 65 -17.85 33.01 -7.43
N LEU A 66 -18.38 32.08 -8.24
CA LEU A 66 -17.58 31.13 -9.00
C LEU A 66 -16.82 31.80 -10.16
N GLU A 67 -17.38 32.85 -10.77
CA GLU A 67 -16.67 33.71 -11.72
C GLU A 67 -15.56 34.52 -11.06
N LYS A 68 -15.81 35.13 -9.90
CA LYS A 68 -14.77 35.81 -9.12
C LYS A 68 -13.64 34.87 -8.74
N LEU A 69 -13.97 33.67 -8.26
CA LEU A 69 -12.97 32.63 -7.95
C LEU A 69 -12.10 32.32 -9.16
N ASN A 70 -12.68 32.20 -10.35
CA ASN A 70 -11.93 31.99 -11.60
C ASN A 70 -11.01 33.15 -11.95
N ASN A 71 -11.47 34.38 -11.78
CA ASN A 71 -10.67 35.57 -12.05
C ASN A 71 -9.48 35.66 -11.08
N HIS A 72 -9.68 35.42 -9.79
CA HIS A 72 -8.60 35.41 -8.80
C HIS A 72 -7.60 34.26 -9.04
N LEU A 73 -8.08 33.08 -9.44
CA LEU A 73 -7.23 31.97 -9.85
C LEU A 73 -6.40 32.31 -11.10
N MET A 74 -6.97 33.02 -12.08
CA MET A 74 -6.27 33.44 -13.29
C MET A 74 -5.21 34.51 -13.01
N ASN A 75 -5.49 35.42 -12.06
CA ASN A 75 -4.60 36.51 -11.66
C ASN A 75 -3.57 36.12 -10.57
N ASN A 76 -3.56 34.86 -10.12
CA ASN A 76 -2.71 34.34 -9.03
C ASN A 76 -2.89 35.05 -7.67
N GLU A 77 -4.06 35.60 -7.40
CA GLU A 77 -4.40 36.28 -6.14
C GLU A 77 -4.81 35.27 -5.06
N MET A 78 -3.85 34.49 -4.56
CA MET A 78 -4.11 33.33 -3.69
C MET A 78 -4.75 33.70 -2.34
N GLU A 79 -4.50 34.90 -1.82
CA GLU A 79 -5.11 35.38 -0.57
C GLU A 79 -6.63 35.54 -0.70
N GLN A 80 -7.09 36.08 -1.84
CA GLN A 80 -8.51 36.27 -2.13
C GLN A 80 -9.21 34.94 -2.44
N VAL A 81 -8.50 34.01 -3.10
CA VAL A 81 -8.98 32.62 -3.29
C VAL A 81 -9.21 31.94 -1.94
N ILE A 82 -8.30 32.11 -0.98
CA ILE A 82 -8.44 31.53 0.37
C ILE A 82 -9.61 32.18 1.12
N GLN A 83 -9.79 33.49 0.99
CA GLN A 83 -10.91 34.20 1.62
C GLN A 83 -12.27 33.66 1.13
N ILE A 84 -12.46 33.53 -0.19
CA ILE A 84 -13.69 32.96 -0.77
C ILE A 84 -13.90 31.51 -0.30
N VAL A 85 -12.84 30.72 -0.21
CA VAL A 85 -12.91 29.34 0.29
C VAL A 85 -13.31 29.27 1.76
N ASN A 86 -12.81 30.20 2.58
CA ASN A 86 -13.16 30.29 4.01
C ASN A 86 -14.60 30.77 4.21
N ASP A 87 -15.06 31.75 3.43
CA ASP A 87 -16.44 32.29 3.51
C ASP A 87 -17.51 31.22 3.23
N TYR A 88 -17.19 30.27 2.33
CA TYR A 88 -18.04 29.11 2.05
C TYR A 88 -17.79 27.92 3.00
N GLY A 89 -16.58 27.80 3.54
CA GLY A 89 -16.22 26.80 4.55
C GLY A 89 -16.94 27.02 5.88
N GLU A 90 -16.97 28.26 6.38
CA GLU A 90 -17.61 28.63 7.66
C GLU A 90 -19.14 28.48 7.64
N LYS A 91 -19.78 28.63 6.48
CA LYS A 91 -21.24 28.42 6.31
C LYS A 91 -21.64 26.95 6.19
N SER A 92 -20.68 26.06 5.97
CA SER A 92 -20.92 24.61 5.99
C SER A 92 -20.61 24.06 7.37
N ASN A 93 -21.65 23.77 8.15
CA ASN A 93 -21.58 22.96 9.38
C ASN A 93 -21.22 21.49 9.05
N CYS A 94 -20.13 21.26 8.32
CA CYS A 94 -19.47 19.98 8.20
C CYS A 94 -18.20 20.05 9.06
N LYS A 95 -18.32 19.62 10.31
CA LYS A 95 -17.19 19.25 11.17
C LYS A 95 -16.44 18.09 10.51
N ASP A 96 -15.59 18.40 9.55
CA ASP A 96 -14.68 17.45 8.95
C ASP A 96 -13.32 17.63 9.65
N PRO A 97 -12.89 16.70 10.53
CA PRO A 97 -11.74 16.87 11.44
C PRO A 97 -10.37 16.96 10.74
N ASN A 98 -10.36 16.98 9.41
CA ASN A 98 -9.17 17.17 8.58
C ASN A 98 -9.00 18.61 8.06
N ILE A 99 -10.08 19.40 7.98
CA ILE A 99 -9.99 20.81 7.53
C ILE A 99 -9.51 21.68 8.69
N ASP A 100 -10.04 21.46 9.90
CA ASP A 100 -9.58 22.12 11.13
C ASP A 100 -8.09 21.88 11.37
N LYS A 101 -7.58 20.67 11.11
CA LYS A 101 -6.14 20.37 11.23
C LYS A 101 -5.30 21.13 10.22
N SER A 102 -5.82 21.41 9.03
CA SER A 102 -5.07 22.11 7.98
C SER A 102 -5.01 23.63 8.23
N VAL A 103 -6.08 24.22 8.74
CA VAL A 103 -6.12 25.64 9.14
C VAL A 103 -5.34 25.84 10.45
N GLU A 104 -5.40 24.88 11.37
CA GLU A 104 -4.59 24.87 12.59
C GLU A 104 -3.10 24.60 12.28
N LEU A 105 -2.77 23.81 11.25
CA LEU A 105 -1.40 23.67 10.74
C LEU A 105 -0.86 24.97 10.16
N ILE A 106 -1.69 25.76 9.48
CA ILE A 106 -1.29 27.06 8.92
C ILE A 106 -1.12 28.10 10.04
N LYS A 107 -2.02 28.14 11.03
CA LYS A 107 -1.84 28.95 12.26
C LYS A 107 -0.61 28.53 13.08
N ARG A 108 -0.27 27.22 13.11
CA ARG A 108 0.96 26.71 13.73
C ARG A 108 2.23 27.01 12.92
N LEU A 109 2.11 27.19 11.61
CA LEU A 109 3.21 27.59 10.73
C LEU A 109 3.50 29.09 10.83
N THR A 110 2.48 29.93 10.99
CA THR A 110 2.67 31.37 11.28
C THR A 110 3.21 31.60 12.70
N ASN A 111 2.84 30.76 13.66
CA ASN A 111 3.34 30.80 15.04
C ASN A 111 4.61 29.93 15.24
N ALA A 112 5.25 29.47 14.16
CA ALA A 112 6.40 28.55 14.22
C ALA A 112 7.65 29.16 14.89
N LYS A 113 7.67 30.47 15.12
CA LYS A 113 8.72 31.11 15.95
C LYS A 113 8.56 30.80 17.44
N GLU A 114 7.34 30.61 17.95
CA GLU A 114 7.07 30.28 19.37
C GLU A 114 7.06 28.75 19.62
N LEU A 115 6.65 27.96 18.61
CA LEU A 115 6.61 26.49 18.71
C LEU A 115 7.99 25.82 18.69
N ASN A 116 9.01 26.52 18.17
CA ASN A 116 10.40 26.05 18.26
C ASN A 116 10.95 26.11 19.69
N ASP A 117 10.40 26.97 20.54
CA ASP A 117 10.81 27.05 21.96
C ASP A 117 10.08 26.00 22.81
N ILE A 118 8.81 25.70 22.51
CA ILE A 118 8.02 24.66 23.20
C ILE A 118 8.50 23.24 22.78
N ASN A 119 8.79 23.00 21.50
CA ASN A 119 9.26 21.69 21.05
C ASN A 119 10.71 21.38 21.42
N ARG A 120 11.52 22.39 21.76
CA ARG A 120 12.85 22.17 22.36
C ARG A 120 12.73 21.70 23.82
N THR A 121 11.71 22.15 24.55
CA THR A 121 11.51 21.76 25.97
C THR A 121 10.93 20.35 26.18
N ASN A 122 10.26 19.75 25.19
CA ASN A 122 9.57 18.46 25.34
C ASN A 122 10.13 17.30 24.51
N GLN A 123 11.32 17.43 23.91
CA GLN A 123 12.04 16.29 23.31
C GLN A 123 12.60 15.38 24.42
N GLN A 124 11.73 14.60 25.04
CA GLN A 124 12.16 13.48 25.88
C GLN A 124 12.97 12.52 25.01
N SER A 125 14.14 12.09 25.50
CA SER A 125 14.95 11.14 24.77
C SER A 125 14.15 9.84 24.53
N PRO A 126 14.29 9.20 23.35
CA PRO A 126 13.53 7.98 23.02
C PRO A 126 13.79 6.83 24.00
N GLU A 127 14.89 6.88 24.76
CA GLU A 127 15.17 5.93 25.84
C GLU A 127 14.24 6.13 27.03
N ILE A 128 14.03 7.38 27.48
CA ILE A 128 13.17 7.71 28.64
C ILE A 128 11.72 7.28 28.38
N VAL A 129 11.21 7.47 27.15
CA VAL A 129 9.85 7.08 26.78
C VAL A 129 9.66 5.56 26.85
N ARG A 130 10.64 4.77 26.37
CA ARG A 130 10.59 3.30 26.42
C ARG A 130 10.68 2.79 27.85
N ASP A 131 11.52 3.45 28.64
CA ASP A 131 11.78 3.15 30.04
C ASP A 131 10.53 3.37 30.89
N MET A 132 9.81 4.48 30.67
CA MET A 132 8.49 4.69 31.27
C MET A 132 7.46 3.64 30.83
N PHE A 133 7.46 3.24 29.56
CA PHE A 133 6.56 2.17 29.10
C PHE A 133 6.83 0.82 29.76
N ILE A 134 8.10 0.48 29.99
CA ILE A 134 8.49 -0.73 30.73
C ILE A 134 8.00 -0.66 32.18
N LEU A 135 8.16 0.50 32.83
CA LEU A 135 7.69 0.75 34.18
C LEU A 135 6.17 0.63 34.30
N ASP A 136 5.41 1.28 33.41
CA ASP A 136 3.95 1.22 33.42
C ASP A 136 3.44 -0.20 33.22
N ARG A 137 4.07 -0.98 32.33
CA ARG A 137 3.74 -2.39 32.13
C ARG A 137 4.03 -3.23 33.37
N TYR A 138 5.14 -2.95 34.05
CA TYR A 138 5.52 -3.64 35.29
C TYR A 138 4.53 -3.34 36.42
N ILE A 139 4.20 -2.07 36.64
CA ILE A 139 3.22 -1.63 37.64
C ILE A 139 1.85 -2.27 37.36
N LYS A 140 1.35 -2.19 36.13
CA LYS A 140 0.06 -2.81 35.75
C LYS A 140 0.05 -4.32 36.00
N LYS A 141 1.15 -5.01 35.71
CA LYS A 141 1.26 -6.45 35.98
C LYS A 141 1.13 -6.77 37.47
N LEU A 142 1.71 -5.95 38.34
CA LEU A 142 1.66 -6.15 39.79
C LEU A 142 0.33 -5.69 40.41
N GLN A 143 -0.28 -4.63 39.88
CA GLN A 143 -1.62 -4.17 40.25
C GLN A 143 -2.69 -5.21 39.89
N ASN A 144 -2.59 -5.83 38.71
CA ASN A 144 -3.50 -6.92 38.30
C ASN A 144 -3.36 -8.19 39.16
N LEU A 145 -2.29 -8.30 39.96
CA LEU A 145 -2.06 -9.40 40.89
C LEU A 145 -2.36 -8.98 42.34
N ASP A 146 -2.96 -7.81 42.54
CA ASP A 146 -3.27 -7.19 43.83
C ASP A 146 -2.05 -7.01 44.76
N LYS A 147 -0.85 -6.92 44.20
CA LYS A 147 0.41 -6.74 44.94
C LYS A 147 0.82 -5.27 45.12
N LEU A 148 0.14 -4.35 44.44
CA LEU A 148 0.43 -2.92 44.51
C LEU A 148 -0.86 -2.09 44.56
N PRO A 149 -0.84 -0.95 45.27
CA PRO A 149 -1.98 -0.02 45.28
C PRO A 149 -2.18 0.62 43.91
N THR A 150 -3.42 1.06 43.65
CA THR A 150 -3.82 1.72 42.40
C THR A 150 -3.10 3.06 42.20
N ILE A 151 -2.82 3.79 43.28
CA ILE A 151 -2.15 5.09 43.26
C ILE A 151 -0.76 4.93 43.90
N ILE A 152 0.28 5.19 43.11
CA ILE A 152 1.68 5.15 43.55
C ILE A 152 2.29 6.55 43.33
N PRO A 153 2.95 7.15 44.34
CA PRO A 153 3.64 8.43 44.20
C PRO A 153 4.66 8.46 43.05
N LYS A 154 4.84 9.63 42.41
CA LYS A 154 5.78 9.76 41.27
C LYS A 154 7.24 9.50 41.67
N GLN A 155 7.62 9.84 42.90
CA GLN A 155 8.98 9.67 43.41
C GLN A 155 9.32 8.18 43.60
N THR A 156 8.46 7.42 44.27
CA THR A 156 8.63 5.96 44.43
C THR A 156 8.61 5.22 43.09
N LYS A 157 7.81 5.68 42.12
CA LYS A 157 7.86 5.17 40.73
C LYS A 157 9.25 5.28 40.11
N ARG A 158 9.94 6.42 40.31
CA ARG A 158 11.25 6.71 39.68
C ARG A 158 12.42 6.11 40.44
N GLU A 159 12.42 6.16 41.76
CA GLU A 159 13.57 5.73 42.56
C GLU A 159 13.55 4.22 42.85
N LEU A 160 12.37 3.65 43.10
CA LEU A 160 12.24 2.25 43.50
C LEU A 160 11.77 1.37 42.32
N PHE A 161 10.59 1.63 41.77
CA PHE A 161 9.97 0.72 40.81
C PHE A 161 10.69 0.69 39.46
N MET A 162 11.31 1.79 39.06
CA MET A 162 11.99 1.91 37.78
C MET A 162 13.23 0.98 37.67
N PRO A 163 14.18 0.99 38.62
CA PRO A 163 15.26 -0.01 38.65
C PRO A 163 14.76 -1.46 38.60
N TYR A 164 13.75 -1.82 39.40
CA TYR A 164 13.19 -3.17 39.40
C TYR A 164 12.52 -3.54 38.07
N ALA A 165 11.73 -2.64 37.48
CA ALA A 165 11.09 -2.86 36.20
C ALA A 165 12.12 -3.08 35.08
N LEU A 166 13.20 -2.30 35.08
CA LEU A 166 14.30 -2.48 34.14
C LEU A 166 15.05 -3.80 34.35
N HIS A 167 15.29 -4.20 35.60
CA HIS A 167 15.95 -5.47 35.92
C HIS A 167 15.11 -6.67 35.48
N GLU A 168 13.82 -6.70 35.82
CA GLU A 168 12.89 -7.77 35.41
C GLU A 168 12.77 -7.87 33.89
N HIS A 169 12.62 -6.73 33.22
CA HIS A 169 12.62 -6.70 31.76
C HIS A 169 13.95 -7.19 31.16
N ALA A 170 15.08 -6.86 31.80
CA ALA A 170 16.38 -7.32 31.37
C ALA A 170 16.55 -8.84 31.55
N LYS A 171 16.11 -9.38 32.68
CA LYS A 171 16.05 -10.82 32.97
C LYS A 171 15.18 -11.57 31.96
N MET A 172 13.99 -11.04 31.64
CA MET A 172 13.12 -11.60 30.61
C MET A 172 13.83 -11.65 29.25
N LYS A 173 14.51 -10.58 28.84
CA LYS A 173 15.28 -10.59 27.58
C LYS A 173 16.45 -11.55 27.61
N LEU A 174 17.18 -11.64 28.73
CA LEU A 174 18.27 -12.59 28.91
C LEU A 174 17.77 -14.02 28.74
N ASN A 175 16.63 -14.37 29.34
CA ASN A 175 15.98 -15.68 29.18
C ASN A 175 15.57 -15.94 27.72
N ILE A 176 15.03 -14.93 27.02
CA ILE A 176 14.72 -15.06 25.58
C ILE A 176 16.00 -15.34 24.77
N ILE A 177 17.11 -14.68 25.10
CA ILE A 177 18.39 -14.91 24.43
C ILE A 177 18.89 -16.32 24.75
N HIS A 178 18.87 -16.75 26.00
CA HIS A 178 19.25 -18.09 26.43
C HIS A 178 18.47 -19.17 25.67
N ASN A 179 17.14 -19.06 25.65
CA ASN A 179 16.27 -19.99 24.93
C ASN A 179 16.50 -20.00 23.42
N ARG A 180 16.98 -18.89 22.84
CA ARG A 180 17.39 -18.85 21.42
C ARG A 180 18.72 -19.54 21.20
N LEU A 181 19.68 -19.36 22.11
CA LEU A 181 20.98 -20.01 22.03
C LEU A 181 20.87 -21.53 22.20
N LEU A 182 19.99 -22.02 23.09
CA LEU A 182 19.71 -23.45 23.23
C LEU A 182 19.22 -24.12 21.94
N LYS A 183 18.51 -23.37 21.08
CA LYS A 183 18.01 -23.87 19.78
C LYS A 183 19.10 -23.96 18.70
N GLY A 184 20.32 -23.49 18.99
CA GLY A 184 21.42 -23.50 18.03
C GLY A 184 21.40 -22.35 17.02
N PRO A 185 22.23 -22.42 15.97
CA PRO A 185 22.37 -21.35 14.99
C PRO A 185 21.06 -21.13 14.21
N PRO A 186 20.75 -19.87 13.83
CA PRO A 186 19.53 -19.58 13.08
C PRO A 186 19.52 -20.35 11.75
N PRO A 187 18.44 -21.06 11.40
CA PRO A 187 18.38 -21.86 10.19
C PRO A 187 18.39 -20.96 8.96
N VAL A 188 19.09 -21.43 7.93
CA VAL A 188 19.13 -20.81 6.60
C VAL A 188 18.53 -21.80 5.61
N TYR A 189 17.44 -21.40 4.98
CA TYR A 189 16.70 -22.24 4.04
C TYR A 189 16.15 -21.41 2.89
N LEU A 190 15.80 -22.09 1.80
CA LEU A 190 15.09 -21.47 0.69
C LEU A 190 13.60 -21.36 1.02
N THR A 191 13.06 -20.17 0.85
CA THR A 191 11.63 -19.89 0.95
C THR A 191 11.12 -19.44 -0.40
N LYS A 192 9.81 -19.59 -0.62
CA LYS A 192 9.15 -19.08 -1.81
C LYS A 192 8.00 -18.17 -1.44
N THR A 193 7.71 -17.22 -2.32
CA THR A 193 6.46 -16.46 -2.32
C THR A 193 5.77 -16.69 -3.65
N VAL A 194 4.51 -17.13 -3.58
CA VAL A 194 3.66 -17.34 -4.74
C VAL A 194 3.27 -15.97 -5.30
N MET A 195 3.53 -15.76 -6.58
CA MET A 195 3.20 -14.56 -7.35
C MET A 195 2.49 -15.00 -8.62
N GLY A 196 1.15 -15.04 -8.58
CA GLY A 196 0.35 -15.64 -9.65
C GLY A 196 0.73 -17.09 -9.90
N LYS A 197 1.05 -17.45 -11.15
CA LYS A 197 1.54 -18.80 -11.48
C LYS A 197 3.06 -18.99 -11.30
N SER A 198 3.83 -17.95 -10.90
CA SER A 198 5.27 -18.10 -10.62
C SER A 198 5.58 -18.16 -9.14
N ASP A 199 6.56 -18.98 -8.80
CA ASP A 199 7.15 -19.03 -7.46
C ASP A 199 8.46 -18.25 -7.45
N VAL A 200 8.51 -17.13 -6.73
CA VAL A 200 9.76 -16.39 -6.51
C VAL A 200 10.50 -17.00 -5.33
N TRP A 201 11.63 -17.66 -5.59
CA TRP A 201 12.47 -18.30 -4.58
C TRP A 201 13.52 -17.33 -4.04
N PHE A 202 13.75 -17.35 -2.73
CA PHE A 202 14.80 -16.57 -2.09
C PHE A 202 15.31 -17.22 -0.80
N ILE A 203 16.51 -16.85 -0.38
CA ILE A 203 17.11 -17.36 0.85
C ILE A 203 16.56 -16.62 2.05
N ARG A 204 16.06 -17.36 3.04
CA ARG A 204 15.66 -16.83 4.34
C ARG A 204 16.77 -17.08 5.34
N SER A 205 17.27 -16.00 5.93
CA SER A 205 18.30 -16.01 6.96
C SER A 205 18.06 -14.86 7.93
N ILE A 206 18.81 -14.81 9.03
CA ILE A 206 18.76 -13.66 9.97
C ILE A 206 19.16 -12.34 9.30
N PHE A 207 20.00 -12.41 8.28
CA PHE A 207 20.44 -11.28 7.47
C PHE A 207 19.42 -10.87 6.40
N ASN A 208 18.51 -11.76 6.00
CA ASN A 208 17.52 -11.50 4.96
C ASN A 208 16.09 -11.74 5.48
N LYS A 209 15.70 -10.99 6.51
CA LYS A 209 14.39 -11.11 7.17
C LYS A 209 13.83 -9.76 7.59
N LYS A 210 12.55 -9.53 7.30
CA LYS A 210 11.78 -8.33 7.68
C LYS A 210 12.53 -7.05 7.27
N LYS A 211 12.92 -6.21 8.24
CA LYS A 211 13.65 -4.95 8.02
C LYS A 211 15.02 -5.15 7.34
N ASN A 212 15.63 -6.33 7.52
CA ASN A 212 16.92 -6.66 6.92
C ASN A 212 16.77 -7.29 5.54
N GLN A 213 15.55 -7.46 5.03
CA GLN A 213 15.35 -7.99 3.69
C GLN A 213 15.97 -7.06 2.65
N SER A 214 16.63 -7.62 1.64
CA SER A 214 17.24 -6.78 0.60
C SER A 214 16.18 -5.94 -0.11
N LYS A 215 16.48 -4.65 -0.29
CA LYS A 215 15.59 -3.73 -1.03
C LYS A 215 15.36 -4.21 -2.46
N SER A 216 16.37 -4.83 -3.08
CA SER A 216 16.27 -5.45 -4.40
C SER A 216 15.28 -6.60 -4.45
N LEU A 217 15.31 -7.53 -3.48
CA LEU A 217 14.32 -8.62 -3.41
C LEU A 217 12.91 -8.04 -3.19
N THR A 218 12.78 -7.06 -2.31
CA THR A 218 11.49 -6.40 -2.06
C THR A 218 10.96 -5.73 -3.33
N ALA A 219 11.82 -5.04 -4.08
CA ALA A 219 11.47 -4.43 -5.35
C ALA A 219 11.02 -5.48 -6.37
N ILE A 220 11.77 -6.58 -6.54
CA ILE A 220 11.41 -7.70 -7.43
C ILE A 220 10.04 -8.26 -7.06
N LEU A 221 9.79 -8.53 -5.77
CA LEU A 221 8.52 -9.06 -5.30
C LEU A 221 7.36 -8.09 -5.58
N MET A 222 7.57 -6.79 -5.37
CA MET A 222 6.55 -5.77 -5.63
C MET A 222 6.29 -5.59 -7.13
N THR A 223 7.32 -5.59 -7.97
CA THR A 223 7.17 -5.47 -9.42
C THR A 223 6.45 -6.68 -10.00
N GLU A 224 6.81 -7.89 -9.57
CA GLU A 224 6.12 -9.10 -10.01
C GLU A 224 4.67 -9.12 -9.54
N ARG A 225 4.39 -8.80 -8.26
CA ARG A 225 3.00 -8.72 -7.77
C ARG A 225 2.15 -7.74 -8.59
N LYS A 226 2.67 -6.54 -8.86
CA LYS A 226 1.97 -5.55 -9.70
C LYS A 226 1.76 -6.05 -11.13
N ARG A 227 2.74 -6.74 -11.70
CA ARG A 227 2.65 -7.33 -13.04
C ARG A 227 1.58 -8.42 -13.10
N TYR A 228 1.54 -9.31 -12.11
CA TYR A 228 0.51 -10.34 -12.01
C TYR A 228 -0.89 -9.75 -11.82
N GLN A 229 -1.03 -8.71 -11.00
CA GLN A 229 -2.32 -8.03 -10.85
C GLN A 229 -2.80 -7.46 -12.18
N LYS A 230 -1.94 -6.74 -12.92
CA LYS A 230 -2.27 -6.23 -14.26
C LYS A 230 -2.69 -7.33 -15.23
N TRP A 231 -2.08 -8.52 -15.11
CA TRP A 231 -2.43 -9.66 -15.95
C TRP A 231 -3.81 -10.23 -15.60
N ILE A 232 -4.14 -10.36 -14.31
CA ILE A 232 -5.48 -10.75 -13.85
C ILE A 232 -6.53 -9.73 -14.31
N ASP A 233 -6.25 -8.45 -14.11
CA ASP A 233 -7.14 -7.36 -14.52
C ASP A 233 -7.38 -7.41 -16.04
N PHE A 234 -6.33 -7.68 -16.82
CA PHE A 234 -6.43 -7.83 -18.26
C PHE A 234 -7.28 -9.05 -18.65
N ILE A 235 -7.06 -10.23 -18.06
CA ILE A 235 -7.87 -11.43 -18.34
C ILE A 235 -9.35 -11.19 -18.03
N ASN A 236 -9.64 -10.49 -16.94
CA ASN A 236 -11.01 -10.14 -16.58
C ASN A 236 -11.60 -9.17 -17.61
N SER A 237 -10.84 -8.16 -18.05
CA SER A 237 -11.28 -7.22 -19.09
C SER A 237 -11.42 -7.86 -20.48
N SER A 238 -10.63 -8.89 -20.79
CA SER A 238 -10.66 -9.56 -22.09
C SER A 238 -11.95 -10.36 -22.30
N LYS A 239 -12.64 -10.75 -21.22
CA LYS A 239 -13.98 -11.36 -21.33
C LYS A 239 -14.95 -10.44 -22.09
N TYR A 240 -14.95 -9.16 -21.74
CA TYR A 240 -15.78 -8.16 -22.42
C TYR A 240 -15.34 -7.98 -23.89
N LEU A 241 -14.04 -7.91 -24.16
CA LEU A 241 -13.53 -7.78 -25.54
C LEU A 241 -13.92 -8.98 -26.39
N VAL A 242 -13.78 -10.19 -25.86
CA VAL A 242 -14.20 -11.42 -26.54
C VAL A 242 -15.70 -11.38 -26.83
N GLN A 243 -16.54 -11.01 -25.85
CA GLN A 243 -17.98 -10.90 -26.07
C GLN A 243 -18.33 -9.86 -27.15
N MET A 244 -17.72 -8.67 -27.10
CA MET A 244 -17.96 -7.62 -28.09
C MET A 244 -17.51 -8.05 -29.48
N SER A 245 -16.30 -8.58 -29.63
CA SER A 245 -15.80 -9.08 -30.92
C SER A 245 -16.67 -10.21 -31.46
N MET A 246 -17.25 -11.04 -30.60
CA MET A 246 -18.22 -12.04 -31.02
C MET A 246 -19.52 -11.42 -31.52
N TYR A 247 -20.08 -10.44 -30.81
CA TYR A 247 -21.28 -9.75 -31.30
C TYR A 247 -21.03 -9.09 -32.64
N GLU A 248 -19.95 -8.31 -32.78
CA GLU A 248 -19.57 -7.66 -34.05
C GLU A 248 -19.35 -8.69 -35.17
N GLY A 249 -18.71 -9.82 -34.87
CA GLY A 249 -18.52 -10.89 -35.84
C GLY A 249 -19.82 -11.57 -36.26
N ILE A 250 -20.77 -11.78 -35.34
CA ILE A 250 -22.10 -12.32 -35.66
C ILE A 250 -22.87 -11.33 -36.54
N TRP A 251 -22.80 -10.03 -36.24
CA TRP A 251 -23.42 -8.97 -37.05
C TRP A 251 -22.83 -8.90 -38.46
N ASP A 252 -21.50 -8.89 -38.59
CA ASP A 252 -20.82 -8.85 -39.89
C ASP A 252 -21.11 -10.13 -40.70
N HIS A 253 -21.20 -11.28 -40.04
CA HIS A 253 -21.65 -12.50 -40.72
C HIS A 253 -23.10 -12.40 -41.20
N TYR A 254 -24.02 -11.97 -40.33
CA TYR A 254 -25.43 -11.83 -40.65
C TYR A 254 -25.65 -10.88 -41.83
N LEU A 255 -24.91 -9.77 -41.89
CA LEU A 255 -24.98 -8.84 -43.03
C LEU A 255 -24.51 -9.48 -44.35
N LYS A 256 -23.63 -10.48 -44.31
CA LYS A 256 -23.11 -11.18 -45.49
C LYS A 256 -23.92 -12.40 -45.90
N SER A 257 -24.41 -13.19 -44.94
CA SER A 257 -25.08 -14.47 -45.19
C SER A 257 -26.59 -14.44 -45.00
N GLY A 258 -27.12 -13.48 -44.22
CA GLY A 258 -28.52 -13.46 -43.78
C GLY A 258 -28.82 -14.43 -42.62
N GLU A 259 -27.82 -15.15 -42.10
CA GLU A 259 -27.99 -16.17 -41.05
C GLU A 259 -27.44 -15.71 -39.69
N ILE A 260 -28.14 -16.07 -38.61
CA ILE A 260 -27.71 -15.76 -37.24
C ILE A 260 -27.12 -17.01 -36.59
N THR A 261 -25.82 -16.96 -36.28
CA THR A 261 -25.12 -18.03 -35.56
C THR A 261 -25.47 -18.00 -34.07
N LYS A 262 -25.86 -19.15 -33.52
CA LYS A 262 -26.16 -19.31 -32.09
C LYS A 262 -24.89 -19.73 -31.34
N ILE A 263 -24.38 -18.85 -30.49
CA ILE A 263 -23.10 -19.05 -29.80
C ILE A 263 -23.28 -18.90 -28.29
N ASN A 264 -22.69 -19.83 -27.53
CA ASN A 264 -22.63 -19.71 -26.07
C ASN A 264 -21.42 -18.86 -25.64
N LEU A 265 -21.70 -17.58 -25.38
CA LEU A 265 -20.70 -16.58 -25.02
C LEU A 265 -20.03 -16.82 -23.67
N ASP A 266 -20.73 -17.44 -22.72
CA ASP A 266 -20.18 -17.66 -21.37
C ASP A 266 -19.08 -18.72 -21.37
N LYS A 267 -19.19 -19.75 -22.23
CA LYS A 267 -18.18 -20.80 -22.37
C LYS A 267 -17.04 -20.42 -23.32
N LEU A 268 -17.28 -19.48 -24.25
CA LEU A 268 -16.31 -19.14 -25.29
C LEU A 268 -15.02 -18.54 -24.72
N HIS A 269 -15.12 -17.63 -23.74
CA HIS A 269 -13.93 -17.02 -23.12
C HIS A 269 -13.07 -18.05 -22.37
N SER A 270 -13.70 -18.94 -21.60
CA SER A 270 -12.99 -20.02 -20.88
C SER A 270 -12.35 -21.02 -21.84
N ASP A 271 -13.05 -21.38 -22.92
CA ASP A 271 -12.54 -22.30 -23.93
C ASP A 271 -11.35 -21.69 -24.68
N LEU A 272 -11.45 -20.42 -25.08
CA LEU A 272 -10.37 -19.68 -25.71
C LEU A 272 -9.13 -19.62 -24.80
N LEU A 273 -9.29 -19.24 -23.53
CA LEU A 273 -8.19 -19.20 -22.56
C LEU A 273 -7.54 -20.57 -22.37
N SER A 274 -8.34 -21.62 -22.22
CA SER A 274 -7.82 -22.97 -22.00
C SER A 274 -7.03 -23.49 -23.20
N LYS A 275 -7.49 -23.23 -24.43
CA LYS A 275 -6.78 -23.63 -25.66
C LYS A 275 -5.54 -22.79 -25.89
N VAL A 276 -5.59 -21.47 -25.64
CA VAL A 276 -4.40 -20.59 -25.71
C VAL A 276 -3.33 -21.07 -24.73
N HIS A 277 -3.70 -21.42 -23.50
CA HIS A 277 -2.76 -21.95 -22.52
C HIS A 277 -2.09 -23.26 -22.98
N ARG A 278 -2.87 -24.21 -23.50
CA ARG A 278 -2.33 -25.46 -24.07
C ARG A 278 -1.42 -25.21 -25.26
N PHE A 279 -1.79 -24.29 -26.14
CA PHE A 279 -1.00 -23.91 -27.30
C PHE A 279 0.33 -23.28 -26.90
N THR A 280 0.34 -22.37 -25.92
CA THR A 280 1.59 -21.79 -25.41
C THR A 280 2.53 -22.83 -24.81
N SER A 281 1.99 -23.90 -24.23
CA SER A 281 2.78 -24.96 -23.61
C SER A 281 3.37 -25.94 -24.64
N ASN A 282 2.59 -26.31 -25.67
CA ASN A 282 2.96 -27.38 -26.62
C ASN A 282 3.44 -26.87 -27.99
N LYS A 283 3.17 -25.61 -28.34
CA LYS A 283 3.49 -24.96 -29.63
C LYS A 283 3.10 -25.78 -30.87
N THR A 284 1.90 -26.35 -30.88
CA THR A 284 1.41 -27.17 -32.01
C THR A 284 0.40 -26.41 -32.87
N GLY A 285 0.76 -26.13 -34.13
CA GLY A 285 -0.13 -25.52 -35.14
C GLY A 285 -0.06 -23.99 -35.20
N THR A 286 -1.01 -23.38 -35.90
CA THR A 286 -1.17 -21.91 -35.97
C THR A 286 -2.21 -21.41 -34.96
N LEU A 287 -2.18 -20.10 -34.69
CA LEU A 287 -3.18 -19.47 -33.81
C LEU A 287 -4.59 -19.50 -34.45
N GLU A 288 -4.66 -19.44 -35.78
CA GLU A 288 -5.92 -19.59 -36.52
C GLU A 288 -6.51 -20.99 -36.33
N ASP A 289 -5.69 -22.05 -36.38
CA ASP A 289 -6.15 -23.42 -36.14
C ASP A 289 -6.75 -23.59 -34.74
N LEU A 290 -6.23 -22.84 -33.76
CA LEU A 290 -6.76 -22.81 -32.41
C LEU A 290 -8.15 -22.17 -32.39
N VAL A 291 -8.31 -20.99 -33.01
CA VAL A 291 -9.60 -20.28 -33.07
C VAL A 291 -10.63 -21.12 -33.83
N LYS A 292 -10.25 -21.72 -34.96
CA LYS A 292 -11.07 -22.70 -35.71
C LYS A 292 -11.54 -23.82 -34.81
N LYS A 293 -10.65 -24.41 -34.00
CA LYS A 293 -11.04 -25.45 -33.04
C LYS A 293 -11.99 -24.93 -31.95
N VAL A 294 -11.84 -23.70 -31.46
CA VAL A 294 -12.76 -23.11 -30.47
C VAL A 294 -14.16 -22.97 -31.07
N LEU A 295 -14.24 -22.43 -32.28
CA LEU A 295 -15.49 -22.17 -32.97
C LEU A 295 -16.17 -23.45 -33.47
N ALA A 296 -15.40 -24.44 -33.92
CA ALA A 296 -15.92 -25.75 -34.31
C ALA A 296 -16.65 -26.47 -33.16
N ASN A 297 -16.18 -26.31 -31.92
CA ASN A 297 -16.85 -26.86 -30.74
C ASN A 297 -18.23 -26.21 -30.46
N GLN A 298 -18.53 -25.10 -31.13
CA GLN A 298 -19.76 -24.34 -30.99
C GLN A 298 -20.56 -24.27 -32.30
N GLU A 299 -20.24 -25.15 -33.26
CA GLU A 299 -20.91 -25.22 -34.57
C GLU A 299 -20.86 -23.90 -35.37
N ALA A 300 -19.92 -23.01 -35.05
CA ALA A 300 -19.82 -21.65 -35.60
C ALA A 300 -18.51 -21.41 -36.34
N ASN A 301 -18.04 -22.40 -37.11
CA ASN A 301 -16.76 -22.30 -37.83
C ASN A 301 -16.91 -21.41 -39.07
N ASN A 302 -16.62 -20.13 -38.90
CA ASN A 302 -16.80 -19.10 -39.90
C ASN A 302 -15.60 -18.14 -39.93
N ASP A 303 -15.09 -17.86 -41.12
CA ASP A 303 -13.91 -17.03 -41.35
C ASP A 303 -14.07 -15.60 -40.82
N THR A 304 -15.27 -15.02 -40.87
CA THR A 304 -15.53 -13.69 -40.28
C THR A 304 -15.36 -13.70 -38.76
N LEU A 305 -15.88 -14.72 -38.07
CA LEU A 305 -15.71 -14.86 -36.62
C LEU A 305 -14.24 -15.10 -36.24
N ILE A 306 -13.50 -15.84 -37.07
CA ILE A 306 -12.07 -16.07 -36.88
C ILE A 306 -11.31 -14.74 -36.93
N GLN A 307 -11.58 -13.89 -37.92
CA GLN A 307 -10.94 -12.58 -38.07
C GLN A 307 -11.15 -11.68 -36.85
N TRP A 308 -12.35 -11.69 -36.26
CA TRP A 308 -12.65 -10.89 -35.07
C TRP A 308 -12.01 -11.43 -33.79
N LEU A 309 -11.83 -12.76 -33.67
CA LEU A 309 -11.21 -13.38 -32.49
C LEU A 309 -9.68 -13.45 -32.55
N LEU A 310 -9.10 -13.43 -33.75
CA LEU A 310 -7.66 -13.61 -33.94
C LEU A 310 -6.81 -12.56 -33.19
N PRO A 311 -7.12 -11.24 -33.24
CA PRO A 311 -6.34 -10.23 -32.51
C PRO A 311 -6.37 -10.45 -30.99
N ILE A 312 -7.52 -10.85 -30.45
CA ILE A 312 -7.67 -11.09 -29.01
C ILE A 312 -6.87 -12.32 -28.60
N SER A 313 -7.01 -13.42 -29.35
CA SER A 313 -6.25 -14.64 -29.10
C SER A 313 -4.74 -14.40 -29.18
N GLU A 314 -4.26 -13.53 -30.08
CA GLU A 314 -2.84 -13.19 -30.18
C GLU A 314 -2.34 -12.44 -28.94
N ILE A 315 -3.14 -11.50 -28.43
CA ILE A 315 -2.81 -10.78 -27.20
C ILE A 315 -2.77 -11.74 -26.01
N LEU A 316 -3.76 -12.65 -25.89
CA LEU A 316 -3.80 -13.67 -24.84
C LEU A 316 -2.58 -14.60 -24.92
N TYR A 317 -2.21 -15.03 -26.13
CA TYR A 317 -1.01 -15.82 -26.38
C TYR A 317 0.27 -15.11 -25.93
N ARG A 318 0.46 -13.84 -26.33
CA ARG A 318 1.64 -13.04 -25.93
C ARG A 318 1.73 -12.86 -24.42
N LEU A 319 0.59 -12.80 -23.72
CA LEU A 319 0.55 -12.68 -22.27
C LEU A 319 0.95 -13.99 -21.57
N GLU A 320 0.38 -15.12 -22.00
CA GLU A 320 0.74 -16.45 -21.49
C GLU A 320 2.21 -16.80 -21.79
N ASP A 321 2.74 -16.49 -22.98
CA ASP A 321 4.17 -16.67 -23.30
C ASP A 321 5.08 -15.84 -22.37
N LYS A 322 4.72 -14.57 -22.10
CA LYS A 322 5.45 -13.73 -21.14
C LYS A 322 5.41 -14.31 -19.73
N GLU A 323 4.30 -14.93 -19.33
CA GLU A 323 4.17 -15.56 -18.04
C GLU A 323 5.02 -16.84 -17.93
N LEU A 324 5.00 -17.70 -18.95
CA LEU A 324 5.85 -18.88 -19.04
C LEU A 324 7.33 -18.51 -18.98
N LYS A 325 7.75 -17.47 -19.69
CA LYS A 325 9.13 -16.92 -19.62
C LYS A 325 9.50 -16.43 -18.21
N ALA A 326 8.56 -15.82 -17.49
CA ALA A 326 8.80 -15.42 -16.11
C ALA A 326 8.95 -16.64 -15.20
N GLN A 327 8.09 -17.65 -15.35
CA GLN A 327 8.17 -18.90 -14.60
C GLN A 327 9.50 -19.64 -14.84
N THR A 328 9.93 -19.77 -16.10
CA THR A 328 11.21 -20.42 -16.44
C THR A 328 12.38 -19.64 -15.86
N LYS A 329 12.36 -18.30 -15.92
CA LYS A 329 13.37 -17.44 -15.28
C LYS A 329 13.48 -17.72 -13.77
N PHE A 330 12.35 -17.80 -13.05
CA PHE A 330 12.38 -18.09 -11.61
C PHE A 330 12.75 -19.55 -11.28
N LYS A 331 12.39 -20.51 -12.14
CA LYS A 331 12.87 -21.90 -12.03
C LYS A 331 14.39 -21.98 -12.19
N LEU A 332 14.95 -21.30 -13.20
CA LEU A 332 16.41 -21.21 -13.39
C LEU A 332 17.10 -20.48 -12.23
N PHE A 333 16.46 -19.46 -11.67
CA PHE A 333 16.99 -18.80 -10.48
C PHE A 333 17.01 -19.73 -9.26
N LYS A 334 15.96 -20.55 -9.08
CA LYS A 334 15.90 -21.58 -8.03
C LYS A 334 17.01 -22.61 -8.20
N THR A 335 17.21 -23.15 -9.40
CA THR A 335 18.29 -24.13 -9.65
C THR A 335 19.65 -23.54 -9.35
N LYS A 336 19.90 -22.29 -9.78
CA LYS A 336 21.12 -21.56 -9.42
C LYS A 336 21.29 -21.41 -7.90
N LEU A 337 20.22 -21.12 -7.15
CA LEU A 337 20.31 -21.02 -5.69
C LEU A 337 20.55 -22.37 -5.00
N GLN A 338 20.08 -23.47 -5.58
CA GLN A 338 20.19 -24.83 -5.04
C GLN A 338 21.45 -25.56 -5.46
N ASP A 339 22.12 -25.10 -6.52
CA ASP A 339 23.31 -25.73 -7.06
C ASP A 339 24.39 -25.87 -5.95
N PRO A 340 24.85 -27.10 -5.65
CA PRO A 340 25.85 -27.34 -4.61
C PRO A 340 27.18 -26.61 -4.89
N ASN A 341 27.49 -26.34 -6.16
CA ASN A 341 28.66 -25.55 -6.55
C ASN A 341 28.45 -24.05 -6.27
N ASN A 342 27.19 -23.60 -6.20
CA ASN A 342 26.85 -22.21 -5.98
C ASN A 342 26.83 -21.89 -4.48
N LYS A 343 27.90 -21.25 -4.01
CA LYS A 343 28.24 -21.05 -2.59
C LYS A 343 27.26 -20.14 -1.82
N ILE A 344 26.21 -19.59 -2.44
CA ILE A 344 25.39 -18.52 -1.84
C ILE A 344 24.68 -18.98 -0.56
N ILE A 345 23.97 -20.12 -0.58
CA ILE A 345 23.32 -20.65 0.64
C ILE A 345 24.35 -20.94 1.73
N ASN A 346 25.48 -21.54 1.34
CA ASN A 346 26.56 -21.87 2.26
C ASN A 346 27.22 -20.62 2.88
N ILE A 347 27.32 -19.51 2.13
CA ILE A 347 27.78 -18.22 2.65
C ILE A 347 26.82 -17.72 3.74
N TYR A 348 25.51 -17.78 3.51
CA TYR A 348 24.53 -17.39 4.53
C TYR A 348 24.55 -18.32 5.75
N LYS A 349 24.72 -19.64 5.56
CA LYS A 349 24.89 -20.61 6.65
C LYS A 349 26.12 -20.27 7.50
N LYS A 350 27.29 -20.08 6.87
CA LYS A 350 28.54 -19.69 7.55
C LYS A 350 28.38 -18.38 8.33
N ARG A 351 27.78 -17.35 7.73
CA ARG A 351 27.52 -16.08 8.43
C ARG A 351 26.55 -16.24 9.61
N SER A 352 25.53 -17.10 9.48
CA SER A 352 24.57 -17.38 10.55
C SER A 352 25.26 -18.06 11.73
N GLN A 353 26.17 -19.00 11.43
CA GLN A 353 26.96 -19.72 12.42
C GLN A 353 27.94 -18.81 13.14
N LEU A 354 28.70 -17.97 12.43
CA LEU A 354 29.60 -16.98 13.04
C LEU A 354 28.85 -16.04 13.99
N LEU A 355 27.66 -15.56 13.59
CA LEU A 355 26.84 -14.70 14.44
C LEU A 355 26.34 -15.45 15.68
N TYR A 356 26.00 -16.73 15.56
CA TYR A 356 25.64 -17.57 16.69
C TYR A 356 26.80 -17.73 17.67
N GLU A 357 27.99 -18.10 17.19
CA GLU A 357 29.20 -18.25 18.00
C GLU A 357 29.56 -16.96 18.75
N LEU A 358 29.49 -15.81 18.08
CA LEU A 358 29.68 -14.49 18.70
C LEU A 358 28.63 -14.18 19.78
N ASN A 359 27.38 -14.60 19.60
CA ASN A 359 26.35 -14.39 20.61
C ASN A 359 26.52 -15.34 21.81
N VAL A 360 26.99 -16.56 21.57
CA VAL A 360 27.33 -17.51 22.65
C VAL A 360 28.47 -16.97 23.50
N THR A 361 29.54 -16.45 22.89
CA THR A 361 30.67 -15.86 23.64
C THR A 361 30.23 -14.65 24.45
N ARG A 362 29.46 -13.73 23.86
CA ARG A 362 28.88 -12.58 24.59
C ARG A 362 27.98 -13.01 25.75
N TYR A 363 27.17 -14.06 25.54
CA TYR A 363 26.30 -14.58 26.60
C TYR A 363 27.10 -15.17 27.75
N LYS A 364 28.14 -15.95 27.47
CA LYS A 364 29.05 -16.48 28.50
C LYS A 364 29.71 -15.36 29.30
N ASN A 365 30.09 -14.25 28.66
CA ASN A 365 30.66 -13.10 29.37
C ASN A 365 29.63 -12.40 30.29
N VAL A 366 28.38 -12.23 29.84
CA VAL A 366 27.31 -11.71 30.73
C VAL A 366 27.07 -12.64 31.91
N VAL A 367 27.07 -13.96 31.69
CA VAL A 367 26.87 -14.94 32.77
C VAL A 367 27.97 -14.84 33.83
N LYS A 368 29.22 -14.60 33.43
CA LYS A 368 30.33 -14.37 34.37
C LYS A 368 30.14 -13.12 35.24
N ASP A 369 29.52 -12.07 34.69
CA ASP A 369 29.29 -10.82 35.39
C ASP A 369 27.98 -10.81 36.23
N LEU A 370 27.12 -11.83 36.09
CA LEU A 370 25.86 -11.93 36.85
C LEU A 370 26.02 -11.82 38.38
N PRO A 371 27.06 -12.38 39.02
CA PRO A 371 27.25 -12.23 40.46
C PRO A 371 27.50 -10.77 40.90
N THR A 372 27.91 -9.90 39.98
CA THR A 372 28.18 -8.47 40.26
C THR A 372 26.99 -7.57 40.00
N VAL A 373 25.82 -8.13 39.66
CA VAL A 373 24.63 -7.35 39.30
C VAL A 373 24.03 -6.71 40.55
N ASP A 374 23.98 -5.38 40.56
CA ASP A 374 23.20 -4.59 41.50
C ASP A 374 22.07 -3.85 40.76
N ILE A 375 20.85 -3.99 41.27
CA ILE A 375 19.62 -3.44 40.67
C ILE A 375 19.66 -1.90 40.67
N PHE A 376 20.18 -1.30 41.74
CA PHE A 376 20.16 0.16 41.92
C PHE A 376 21.39 0.85 41.32
N SER A 377 22.48 0.10 41.09
CA SER A 377 23.66 0.62 40.42
C SER A 377 23.37 1.02 38.98
N GLN A 378 23.81 2.22 38.59
CA GLN A 378 23.69 2.70 37.21
C GLN A 378 24.60 1.90 36.25
N THR A 379 25.76 1.44 36.72
CA THR A 379 26.81 0.81 35.89
C THR A 379 26.81 -0.71 35.95
N GLN A 380 26.35 -1.28 37.07
CA GLN A 380 26.33 -2.73 37.33
C GLN A 380 24.93 -3.35 37.26
N ASN A 381 23.88 -2.59 36.94
CA ASN A 381 22.59 -3.22 36.66
C ASN A 381 22.66 -4.14 35.43
N LEU A 382 21.78 -5.15 35.42
CA LEU A 382 21.74 -6.19 34.39
C LEU A 382 21.62 -5.60 32.98
N ARG A 383 20.85 -4.51 32.80
CA ARG A 383 20.70 -3.85 31.50
C ARG A 383 22.03 -3.23 31.04
N SER A 384 22.77 -2.58 31.93
CA SER A 384 24.08 -1.98 31.66
C SER A 384 25.12 -3.04 31.34
N ILE A 385 25.13 -4.17 32.06
CA ILE A 385 26.00 -5.32 31.77
C ILE A 385 25.66 -5.93 30.40
N MET A 386 24.38 -6.12 30.08
CA MET A 386 23.96 -6.61 28.76
C MET A 386 24.29 -5.63 27.62
N LYS A 387 24.22 -4.31 27.86
CA LYS A 387 24.66 -3.28 26.91
C LYS A 387 26.18 -3.34 26.70
N ARG A 388 26.97 -3.46 27.78
CA ARG A 388 28.45 -3.55 27.74
C ARG A 388 28.92 -4.68 26.83
N HIS A 389 28.29 -5.86 26.93
CA HIS A 389 28.61 -7.03 26.12
C HIS A 389 27.87 -7.10 24.77
N LYS A 390 27.22 -6.01 24.33
CA LYS A 390 26.51 -5.91 23.03
C LYS A 390 25.43 -6.99 22.82
N LEU A 391 24.80 -7.48 23.89
CA LEU A 391 23.60 -8.34 23.83
C LEU A 391 22.30 -7.54 23.89
N TRP A 392 22.40 -6.25 24.23
CA TRP A 392 21.31 -5.31 24.22
C TRP A 392 21.55 -4.21 23.19
N SER A 393 20.82 -4.24 22.07
CA SER A 393 20.76 -3.14 21.11
C SER A 393 19.53 -2.27 21.37
N ASN A 394 19.70 -0.95 21.22
CA ASN A 394 18.61 0.03 21.28
C ASN A 394 17.58 -0.14 20.17
#